data_AF-A0A923VVA4-F1
#
_entry.id   AF-A0A923VVA4-F1
#
_cell.length_a   1.000
_cell.length_b   1.000
_cell.length_c   1.000
_cell.angle_alpha   90.00
_cell.angle_beta   90.00
_cell.angle_gamma   90.00
#
_symmetry.space_group_name_H-M   'P 1'
#
loop_
_entity.id
_entity.type
_entity.pdbx_description
1 polymer ?
#
loop_
_entity_poly.entity_id
_entity_poly.type
_entity_poly.pdbx_seq_one_letter_code
_entity_poly.pdbx_strand_id
1 'polypeptide(L)' 'MKGVKKQNLPSKICVVCQKPFTWRKKWEKVWDEVKYCSDKCRSNK' A
#
# COMPACT_ATOMS: atom_id res chain seq x y z
N MET A 1 -8.71 -24.53 -0.46
CA MET A 1 -8.21 -23.37 0.31
C MET A 1 -7.43 -22.43 -0.63
N LYS A 2 -8.08 -21.44 -1.26
CA LYS A 2 -7.37 -20.47 -2.12
C LYS A 2 -6.80 -19.34 -1.27
N GLY A 3 -5.73 -19.62 -0.55
CA GLY A 3 -4.89 -18.57 0.04
C GLY A 3 -4.14 -17.88 -1.09
N VAL A 4 -4.59 -16.71 -1.52
CA VAL A 4 -3.84 -15.87 -2.46
C VAL A 4 -2.45 -15.64 -1.84
N LYS A 5 -1.41 -16.21 -2.45
CA LYS A 5 -0.03 -16.00 -2.02
C LYS A 5 0.22 -14.48 -2.06
N LYS A 6 0.57 -13.89 -0.92
CA LYS A 6 0.78 -12.44 -0.74
C LYS A 6 1.84 -11.84 -1.69
N GLN A 7 2.57 -12.69 -2.41
CA GLN A 7 3.57 -12.33 -3.43
C GLN A 7 2.97 -11.70 -4.69
N ASN A 8 1.70 -11.97 -5.03
CA ASN A 8 1.06 -11.41 -6.23
C ASN A 8 0.33 -10.08 -5.97
N LEU A 9 0.44 -9.53 -4.76
CA LEU A 9 -0.22 -8.28 -4.43
C LEU A 9 0.58 -7.11 -5.01
N PRO A 10 -0.07 -6.12 -5.64
CA PRO A 10 0.62 -4.98 -6.20
C PRO A 10 1.35 -4.23 -5.07
N SER A 11 2.58 -3.83 -5.34
CA SER A 11 3.41 -3.03 -4.45
C SER A 11 3.60 -1.63 -5.05
N LYS A 12 3.59 -0.62 -4.20
CA LYS A 12 3.84 0.79 -4.54
C LYS A 12 4.95 1.34 -3.66
N ILE A 13 5.58 2.43 -4.09
CA ILE A 13 6.59 3.15 -3.29
C ILE A 13 5.93 4.30 -2.54
N CYS A 14 6.22 4.43 -1.25
CA CYS A 14 5.72 5.54 -0.45
C CYS A 14 6.47 6.83 -0.80
N VAL A 15 5.77 7.90 -1.14
CA VAL A 15 6.39 9.18 -1.54
C VAL A 15 7.16 9.86 -0.39
N VAL A 16 6.83 9.53 0.88
CA VAL A 16 7.43 10.18 2.06
C VAL A 16 8.63 9.42 2.58
N CYS A 17 8.52 8.11 2.77
CA CYS A 17 9.62 7.30 3.32
C CYS A 17 10.38 6.49 2.27
N GLN A 18 9.96 6.54 0.99
CA GLN A 18 10.57 5.83 -0.15
C GLN A 18 10.66 4.31 0.02
N LYS A 19 9.93 3.74 0.99
CA LYS A 19 9.87 2.29 1.21
C LYS A 19 8.77 1.66 0.36
N PRO A 20 9.01 0.46 -0.20
CA PRO A 20 7.98 -0.31 -0.87
C PRO A 20 6.93 -0.76 0.13
N PHE A 21 5.66 -0.70 -0.26
CA PHE A 21 4.55 -1.20 0.54
C PHE A 21 3.57 -1.97 -0.35
N THR A 22 3.05 -3.06 0.18
CA THR A 22 2.15 -3.96 -0.54
C THR A 22 0.70 -3.58 -0.32
N TRP A 23 -0.15 -3.83 -1.32
CA TRP A 23 -1.59 -3.69 -1.24
C TRP A 23 -2.17 -4.31 0.04
N ARG A 24 -3.14 -3.61 0.63
CA ARG A 24 -3.88 -4.05 1.82
C ARG A 24 -5.36 -3.99 1.49
N LYS A 25 -6.13 -4.91 2.05
CA LYS A 25 -7.60 -4.96 1.86
C LYS A 25 -8.31 -3.64 2.19
N LYS A 26 -7.80 -2.87 3.16
CA LYS A 26 -8.35 -1.54 3.49
C LYS A 26 -8.27 -0.51 2.34
N TRP A 27 -7.42 -0.77 1.34
CA TRP A 27 -7.21 0.09 0.19
C TRP A 27 -7.93 -0.40 -1.06
N GLU A 28 -8.74 -1.45 -0.99
CA GLU A 28 -9.42 -2.03 -2.15
C GLU A 28 -10.13 -1.00 -3.03
N LYS A 29 -10.78 0.01 -2.43
CA LYS A 29 -11.53 1.05 -3.15
C LYS A 29 -10.70 2.28 -3.53
N VAL A 30 -9.54 2.47 -2.91
CA VAL A 30 -8.76 3.72 -3.00
C VAL A 30 -7.31 3.48 -3.44
N TRP A 31 -6.97 2.25 -3.84
CA TRP A 31 -5.60 1.84 -4.08
C TRP A 31 -4.89 2.73 -5.09
N ASP A 32 -5.59 3.17 -6.13
CA ASP A 32 -5.06 4.08 -7.15
C ASP A 32 -4.62 5.43 -6.58
N GLU A 33 -5.33 5.95 -5.58
CA GLU A 33 -5.01 7.20 -4.89
C GLU A 33 -3.97 7.04 -3.77
N VAL A 34 -3.76 5.82 -3.26
CA VAL A 34 -2.84 5.55 -2.15
C VAL A 34 -1.38 5.71 -2.60
N LYS A 35 -0.76 6.80 -2.13
CA LYS A 35 0.65 7.16 -2.35
C LYS A 35 1.55 6.94 -1.12
N TYR A 36 0.96 6.59 0.02
CA TYR A 36 1.64 6.53 1.32
C TYR A 36 1.47 5.16 1.96
N CYS A 37 2.54 4.64 2.58
CA CYS A 37 2.51 3.32 3.23
C CYS A 37 1.70 3.29 4.53
N SER A 38 1.45 4.45 5.14
CA SER A 38 0.79 4.60 6.44
C SER A 38 0.19 5.99 6.60
N ASP A 39 -0.77 6.11 7.52
CA ASP A 39 -1.38 7.40 7.88
C ASP A 39 -0.34 8.37 8.47
N LYS A 40 0.67 7.86 9.19
CA LYS A 40 1.82 8.66 9.64
C LYS A 40 2.54 9.34 8.47
N CYS A 41 2.81 8.59 7.39
CA CYS A 41 3.42 9.17 6.20
C CYS A 41 2.47 10.15 5.51
N ARG A 42 1.17 9.87 5.48
CA ARG A 42 0.16 10.79 4.92
C ARG A 42 0.11 12.12 5.66
N SER A 43 0.22 12.10 6.99
CA SER A 43 0.22 13.30 7.84
C SER A 43 1.55 14.04 7.88
N ASN A 44 2.64 13.44 7.38
CA ASN A 44 3.98 14.02 7.36
C ASN A 44 4.34 14.63 5.99
N LYS A 45 3.33 15.05 5.23
CA LYS A 45 3.46 15.75 3.95
C LYS A 45 3.52 17.26 4.18
#